data_AF-A0A7L8AGT9-F1
#
_entry.id   AF-A0A7L8AGT9-F1
#
_cell.length_a   1.000
_cell.length_b   1.000
_cell.length_c   1.000
_cell.angle_alpha   90.00
_cell.angle_beta   90.00
_cell.angle_gamma   90.00
#
_symmetry.space_group_name_H-M   'P 1'
#
loop_
_entity.id
_entity.type
_entity.pdbx_description
1 polymer ?
#
loop_
_entity_poly.entity_id
_entity_poly.type
_entity_poly.pdbx_seq_one_letter_code
_entity_poly.pdbx_strand_id
1 'polypeptide(L)'
;MERDFDSEKYKKVKKRIHEIKQFYKHFSAYLIINLFFIGRRIYKDINRGDSVIDAFTDINNYNFFFWWGIGLIIHGMLVFGAPKIFSKDWEQRKIDEMMKK
;
A
#
# COMPACT_ATOMS: atom_id res chain seq x y z
N MET A 1 14.07 32.01 13.35
CA MET A 1 13.20 30.88 13.74
C MET A 1 12.18 30.51 12.65
N GLU A 2 11.66 31.46 11.86
CA GLU A 2 10.69 31.17 10.77
C GLU A 2 11.24 30.33 9.59
N ARG A 3 12.51 30.51 9.19
CA ARG A 3 13.10 29.78 8.05
C ARG A 3 13.24 28.27 8.29
N ASP A 4 13.49 27.85 9.52
CA ASP A 4 13.61 26.43 9.89
C ASP A 4 12.25 25.71 9.89
N PHE A 5 11.20 26.42 10.34
CA PHE A 5 9.82 25.91 10.41
C PHE A 5 9.26 25.56 9.02
N ASP A 6 9.59 26.37 8.01
CA ASP A 6 9.25 26.11 6.62
C ASP A 6 9.99 24.87 6.09
N SER A 7 11.27 24.73 6.45
CA SER A 7 12.10 23.58 6.04
C SER A 7 11.58 22.25 6.60
N GLU A 8 11.14 22.22 7.86
CA GLU A 8 10.64 21.00 8.51
C GLU A 8 9.26 20.60 7.97
N LYS A 9 8.36 21.57 7.76
CA LYS A 9 7.08 21.31 7.08
C LYS A 9 7.30 20.81 5.66
N TYR A 10 8.23 21.41 4.93
CA TYR A 10 8.59 20.98 3.58
C TYR A 10 9.15 19.56 3.54
N LYS A 11 10.06 19.20 4.47
CA LYS A 11 10.58 17.83 4.60
C LYS A 11 9.48 16.82 4.92
N LYS A 12 8.55 17.14 5.82
CA LYS A 12 7.40 16.29 6.14
C LYS A 12 6.52 16.03 4.91
N VAL A 13 6.19 17.09 4.15
CA VAL A 13 5.39 16.97 2.92
C VAL A 13 6.12 16.15 1.87
N LYS A 14 7.42 16.41 1.66
CA LYS A 14 8.25 15.66 0.70
C LYS A 14 8.36 14.18 1.04
N LYS A 15 8.56 13.84 2.32
CA LYS A 15 8.57 12.45 2.79
C LYS A 15 7.22 11.77 2.52
N ARG A 16 6.12 12.49 2.76
CA ARG A 16 4.77 11.97 2.51
C ARG A 16 4.50 11.66 1.05
N ILE A 17 4.89 12.58 0.15
CA ILE A 17 4.78 12.36 -1.30
C ILE A 17 5.61 11.16 -1.74
N HIS A 18 6.79 10.98 -1.15
CA HIS A 18 7.66 9.84 -1.44
C HIS A 18 7.02 8.51 -1.03
N GLU A 19 6.48 8.41 0.18
CA GLU A 19 5.79 7.21 0.69
C GLU A 19 4.57 6.84 -0.18
N ILE A 20 3.76 7.84 -0.58
CA ILE A 20 2.62 7.64 -1.48
C ILE A 20 3.08 7.13 -2.86
N LYS A 21 4.12 7.73 -3.44
CA LYS A 21 4.70 7.25 -4.72
C LYS A 21 5.20 5.81 -4.61
N GLN A 22 5.85 5.47 -3.49
CA GLN A 22 6.36 4.12 -3.26
C GLN A 22 5.23 3.09 -3.15
N PHE A 23 4.13 3.44 -2.46
CA PHE A 23 2.93 2.62 -2.41
C PHE A 23 2.34 2.39 -3.80
N TYR A 24 2.14 3.44 -4.60
CA TYR A 24 1.60 3.29 -5.97
C TYR A 24 2.49 2.41 -6.85
N LYS A 25 3.81 2.48 -6.70
CA LYS A 25 4.72 1.58 -7.43
C LYS A 25 4.48 0.11 -7.08
N HIS A 26 4.31 -0.21 -5.79
CA HIS A 26 4.02 -1.58 -5.34
C HIS A 26 2.61 -2.02 -5.76
N PHE A 27 1.62 -1.15 -5.62
CA PHE A 27 0.23 -1.39 -6.03
C PHE A 27 0.12 -1.66 -7.53
N SER A 28 0.77 -0.85 -8.37
CA SER A 28 0.78 -1.05 -9.82
C SER A 28 1.48 -2.35 -10.21
N ALA A 29 2.61 -2.69 -9.59
CA ALA A 29 3.29 -3.96 -9.83
C ALA A 29 2.39 -5.16 -9.46
N TYR A 30 1.72 -5.09 -8.30
CA TYR A 30 0.74 -6.10 -7.89
C TYR A 30 -0.38 -6.24 -8.93
N LEU A 31 -0.95 -5.14 -9.41
CA LEU A 31 -2.01 -5.14 -10.42
C LEU A 31 -1.57 -5.79 -11.74
N ILE A 32 -0.41 -5.40 -12.26
CA ILE A 32 0.12 -5.92 -13.54
C ILE A 32 0.37 -7.43 -13.44
N ILE A 33 1.01 -7.89 -12.36
CA ILE A 33 1.31 -9.31 -12.17
C ILE A 33 0.01 -10.11 -12.05
N ASN A 34 -0.94 -9.66 -11.23
CA ASN A 34 -2.23 -10.33 -11.08
C ASN A 34 -2.98 -10.40 -12.41
N LEU A 35 -3.02 -9.30 -13.17
CA LEU A 35 -3.68 -9.24 -14.47
C LEU A 35 -3.02 -10.18 -15.49
N PHE A 36 -1.68 -10.26 -15.50
CA PHE A 36 -0.93 -11.18 -16.35
C PHE A 36 -1.24 -12.64 -16.03
N PHE A 37 -1.30 -13.00 -14.75
CA PHE A 37 -1.64 -14.36 -14.32
C PHE A 37 -3.08 -14.73 -14.70
N ILE A 38 -4.04 -13.83 -14.47
CA ILE A 38 -5.44 -14.01 -14.88
C ILE A 38 -5.55 -14.15 -16.40
N GLY A 39 -4.89 -13.27 -17.17
CA GLY A 39 -4.89 -13.29 -18.63
C GLY A 39 -4.28 -14.56 -19.22
N ARG A 40 -3.12 -15.00 -18.70
CA ARG A 40 -2.49 -16.27 -19.10
C ARG A 40 -3.39 -17.46 -18.79
N ARG A 41 -4.11 -17.43 -17.67
CA ARG A 41 -5.02 -18.51 -17.27
C ARG A 41 -6.22 -18.61 -18.21
N ILE A 42 -6.90 -17.48 -18.45
CA ILE A 42 -8.00 -17.38 -19.42
C ILE A 42 -7.56 -17.87 -20.81
N TYR A 43 -6.37 -17.47 -21.27
CA TYR A 43 -5.82 -17.94 -22.55
C TYR A 43 -5.60 -19.46 -22.59
N LYS A 44 -5.12 -20.05 -21.48
CA LYS A 44 -4.87 -21.50 -21.38
C LYS A 44 -6.17 -22.31 -21.32
N ASP A 45 -7.20 -21.78 -20.68
CA ASP A 45 -8.50 -22.47 -20.51
C ASP A 45 -9.28 -22.52 -21.82
N ILE A 46 -9.30 -21.41 -22.57
CA ILE A 46 -9.91 -21.34 -23.91
C ILE A 46 -9.31 -22.39 -24.86
N ASN A 47 -8.02 -22.69 -24.71
CA ASN A 47 -7.30 -23.62 -25.60
C ASN A 47 -7.44 -25.10 -25.20
N ARG A 48 -8.02 -25.42 -24.03
CA ARG A 48 -8.14 -26.79 -23.51
C ARG A 48 -9.56 -27.34 -23.47
N GLY A 49 -10.58 -26.49 -23.61
CA GLY A 49 -11.98 -26.91 -23.47
C GLY A 49 -12.40 -27.21 -22.03
N ASP A 50 -11.54 -26.92 -21.06
CA ASP A 50 -11.83 -27.01 -19.62
C ASP A 50 -12.72 -25.84 -19.19
N SER A 51 -13.60 -26.10 -18.22
CA SER A 51 -14.53 -25.08 -17.73
C SER A 51 -13.76 -24.01 -16.95
N VAL A 52 -14.06 -22.74 -17.22
CA VAL A 52 -13.48 -21.56 -16.56
C VAL A 52 -13.51 -21.70 -15.02
N ILE A 53 -14.46 -22.45 -14.49
CA ILE A 53 -14.69 -22.68 -13.05
C ILE A 53 -13.57 -23.48 -12.37
N ASP A 54 -13.02 -24.53 -12.99
CA ASP A 54 -11.89 -25.31 -12.41
C ASP A 54 -10.60 -24.50 -12.39
N ALA A 55 -10.46 -23.58 -13.35
CA ALA A 55 -9.41 -22.60 -13.38
C ALA A 55 -9.66 -21.39 -12.46
N PHE A 56 -10.81 -21.21 -11.82
CA PHE A 56 -10.93 -20.20 -10.75
C PHE A 56 -10.82 -20.80 -9.36
N THR A 57 -11.06 -22.11 -9.22
CA THR A 57 -11.19 -22.78 -7.92
C THR A 57 -9.92 -23.44 -7.41
N ASP A 58 -8.84 -23.48 -8.21
CA ASP A 58 -7.54 -24.01 -7.76
C ASP A 58 -6.85 -23.04 -6.77
N ILE A 59 -7.33 -23.11 -5.53
CA ILE A 59 -7.03 -22.24 -4.38
C ILE A 59 -5.56 -22.24 -4.00
N ASN A 60 -4.85 -23.32 -4.32
CA ASN A 60 -3.42 -23.46 -4.03
C ASN A 60 -2.57 -22.36 -4.67
N ASN A 61 -2.99 -21.86 -5.84
CA ASN A 61 -2.26 -20.80 -6.54
C ASN A 61 -2.63 -19.39 -6.03
N TYR A 62 -3.75 -19.24 -5.30
CA TYR A 62 -4.21 -17.95 -4.79
C TYR A 62 -3.62 -17.58 -3.44
N ASN A 63 -3.11 -18.55 -2.66
CA ASN A 63 -2.48 -18.27 -1.37
C ASN A 63 -1.33 -17.26 -1.48
N PHE A 64 -0.49 -17.36 -2.52
CA PHE A 64 0.60 -16.42 -2.73
C PHE A 64 0.09 -14.98 -2.97
N PHE A 65 -0.94 -14.82 -3.81
CA PHE A 65 -1.54 -13.51 -4.11
C PHE A 65 -2.33 -12.96 -2.91
N PHE A 66 -2.98 -13.83 -2.13
CA PHE A 66 -3.75 -13.46 -0.94
C PHE A 66 -2.86 -12.84 0.14
N TRP A 67 -1.74 -13.49 0.48
CA TRP A 67 -0.79 -12.95 1.47
C TRP A 67 -0.10 -11.67 0.99
N TRP A 68 0.21 -11.56 -0.30
CA TRP A 68 0.70 -10.30 -0.89
C TRP A 68 -0.34 -9.18 -0.85
N GLY A 69 -1.61 -9.50 -1.09
CA GLY A 69 -2.72 -8.56 -0.96
C GLY A 69 -2.87 -8.02 0.47
N ILE A 70 -2.71 -8.87 1.49
CA ILE A 70 -2.70 -8.45 2.89
C ILE A 70 -1.56 -7.47 3.17
N GLY A 71 -0.34 -7.76 2.68
CA GLY A 71 0.80 -6.85 2.80
C GLY A 71 0.54 -5.50 2.14
N LEU A 72 -0.12 -5.49 0.98
CA LEU A 72 -0.52 -4.27 0.26
C LEU A 72 -1.53 -3.44 1.07
N ILE A 73 -2.51 -4.10 1.68
CA ILE A 73 -3.55 -3.48 2.52
C ILE A 73 -2.91 -2.85 3.78
N ILE A 74 -2.01 -3.56 4.44
CA ILE A 74 -1.25 -3.04 5.59
C ILE A 74 -0.40 -1.84 5.17
N HIS A 75 0.33 -1.93 4.05
CA HIS A 75 1.13 -0.81 3.53
C HIS A 75 0.25 0.41 3.20
N GLY A 76 -0.92 0.20 2.60
CA GLY A 76 -1.89 1.25 2.33
C GLY A 76 -2.40 1.89 3.62
N MET A 77 -2.75 1.09 4.63
CA MET A 77 -3.13 1.61 5.95
C MET A 77 -2.00 2.40 6.62
N LEU A 78 -0.74 2.00 6.46
CA LEU A 78 0.40 2.76 6.98
C LEU A 78 0.57 4.08 6.22
N VAL A 79 0.55 4.09 4.90
CA VAL A 79 0.78 5.30 4.09
C VAL A 79 -0.36 6.32 4.18
N PHE A 80 -1.61 5.85 4.18
CA PHE A 80 -2.81 6.70 4.21
C PHE A 80 -3.41 6.87 5.61
N GLY A 81 -3.19 5.94 6.52
CA GLY A 81 -3.72 5.95 7.90
C GLY A 81 -2.75 6.48 8.96
N ALA A 82 -1.43 6.35 8.79
CA ALA A 82 -0.46 6.95 9.70
C ALA A 82 -0.64 8.46 9.98
N PRO A 83 -0.99 9.34 9.02
CA PRO A 83 -1.41 10.72 9.34
C PRO A 83 -2.48 10.83 10.42
N LYS A 84 -3.52 10.00 10.36
CA LYS A 84 -4.69 10.15 11.21
C LYS A 84 -4.46 9.55 12.59
N ILE A 85 -3.63 8.52 12.67
CA ILE A 85 -3.31 7.79 13.91
C ILE A 85 -2.13 8.45 14.67
N PHE A 86 -1.17 9.04 13.95
CA PHE A 86 0.06 9.57 14.56
C PHE A 86 0.25 11.10 14.43
N SER A 87 -0.54 11.87 13.67
CA SER A 87 -0.13 13.29 13.44
C SER A 87 -0.69 14.31 14.42
N LYS A 88 -1.90 14.16 14.99
CA LYS A 88 -2.45 15.22 15.87
C LYS A 88 -2.21 14.95 17.34
N ASP A 89 -2.59 13.77 17.83
CA ASP A 89 -2.46 13.48 19.27
C ASP A 89 -1.00 13.31 19.71
N TRP A 90 -0.13 12.77 18.85
CA TRP A 90 1.30 12.66 19.14
C TRP A 90 2.00 14.02 19.09
N GLU A 91 1.69 14.88 18.10
CA GLU A 91 2.25 16.23 18.03
C GLU A 91 1.80 17.05 19.25
N GLN A 92 0.52 16.97 19.62
CA GLN A 92 -0.02 17.66 20.79
C GLN A 92 0.63 17.18 22.09
N ARG A 93 0.79 15.85 22.27
CA ARG A 93 1.51 15.29 23.43
C ARG A 93 2.95 15.76 23.53
N LYS A 94 3.65 15.88 22.40
CA LYS A 94 5.05 16.34 22.39
C LYS A 94 5.18 17.83 22.71
N ILE A 95 4.21 18.64 22.29
CA ILE A 95 4.14 20.06 22.68
C ILE A 95 3.89 20.17 24.20
N ASP A 96 2.95 19.40 24.75
CA ASP A 96 2.66 19.40 26.19
C ASP A 96 3.84 18.91 27.05
N GLU A 97 4.59 17.89 26.58
CA GLU A 97 5.82 17.41 27.24
C GLU A 97 6.93 18.47 27.26
N MET A 98 7.03 19.32 26.22
CA MET A 98 8.00 20.41 26.16
C MET A 98 7.57 21.63 26.98
N MET A 99 6.27 21.88 27.13
CA MET A 99 5.72 22.99 27.92
C MET A 99 5.72 22.73 29.43
N LYS A 100 5.74 21.45 29.85
CA LYS A 100 5.83 21.03 31.26
C LYS A 100 7.27 20.89 31.78
N LYS A 101 8.26 21.22 30.95
CA LYS A 101 9.68 21.22 31.29
C LYS A 101 10.20 22.65 31.33
#